data_AF-A0A848WBW1-F1
#
_entry.id   AF-A0A848WBW1-F1
#
_cell.length_a   1.000
_cell.length_b   1.000
_cell.length_c   1.000
_cell.angle_alpha   90.00
_cell.angle_beta   90.00
_cell.angle_gamma   90.00
#
_symmetry.space_group_name_H-M   'P 1'
#
loop_
_entity.id
_entity.type
_entity.pdbx_description
1 polymer ?
#
loop_
_entity_poly.entity_id
_entity_poly.type
_entity_poly.pdbx_seq_one_letter_code
_entity_poly.pdbx_strand_id
1 'polypeptide(L)' 'IASPLRLSETPVEYRHHPPLLGEHTKEVLAEKLGLDDAALADLKASGAIG' A
#
# COMPACT_ATOMS: atom_id res chain seq x y z
N ILE A 1 -0.14 -7.10 18.10
CA ILE A 1 -1.00 -8.25 18.47
C ILE A 1 -1.09 -9.15 17.24
N ALA A 2 -0.93 -10.46 17.40
CA ALA A 2 -1.08 -11.44 16.32
C ALA A 2 -2.47 -12.10 16.39
N SER A 3 -2.90 -12.69 15.27
CA SER A 3 -4.15 -13.42 15.13
C SER A 3 -4.15 -14.62 16.08
N PRO A 4 -5.21 -14.81 16.88
CA PRO A 4 -5.28 -15.91 17.84
C PRO A 4 -5.60 -17.27 17.18
N LEU A 5 -5.96 -17.29 15.89
CA LEU A 5 -6.38 -18.50 15.18
C LEU A 5 -5.18 -19.39 14.83
N ARG A 6 -5.35 -20.71 15.00
CA ARG A 6 -4.39 -21.73 14.59
C ARG A 6 -5.00 -22.55 13.45
N LEU A 7 -4.51 -22.33 12.24
CA LEU A 7 -4.95 -23.04 11.03
C LEU A 7 -3.86 -24.06 10.66
N SER A 8 -4.23 -25.33 10.49
CA SER A 8 -3.29 -26.43 10.26
C SER A 8 -2.79 -26.52 8.81
N GLU A 9 -3.64 -26.19 7.84
CA GLU A 9 -3.30 -26.26 6.40
C GLU A 9 -2.78 -24.92 5.87
N THR A 10 -3.33 -23.80 6.36
CA THR A 10 -2.97 -22.44 5.94
C THR A 10 -2.61 -21.57 7.14
N PRO A 11 -1.44 -21.79 7.76
CA PRO A 11 -1.00 -20.99 8.90
C PRO A 11 -1.02 -19.49 8.58
N VAL A 12 -1.42 -18.68 9.56
CA VAL A 12 -1.40 -17.22 9.42
C VAL A 12 0.05 -16.74 9.40
N GLU A 13 0.45 -16.10 8.30
CA GLU A 13 1.78 -15.51 8.13
C GLU A 13 1.71 -13.99 8.16
N TYR A 14 2.56 -13.38 8.97
CA TYR A 14 2.80 -11.93 8.95
C TYR A 14 3.99 -11.63 8.06
N ARG A 15 3.73 -11.32 6.79
CA ARG A 15 4.79 -11.12 5.79
C ARG A 15 5.40 -9.72 5.80
N HIS A 16 4.58 -8.73 6.16
CA HIS A 16 4.97 -7.33 6.14
C HIS A 16 4.56 -6.65 7.43
N HIS A 17 5.28 -5.58 7.77
CA HIS A 17 4.85 -4.65 8.79
C HIS A 17 3.56 -3.93 8.34
N PRO A 18 2.81 -3.33 9.28
CA PRO A 18 1.77 -2.39 8.90
C PRO A 18 2.36 -1.29 8.01
N PRO A 19 1.68 -0.91 6.91
CA PRO A 19 2.19 0.14 6.03
C PRO A 19 2.23 1.48 6.75
N LEU A 20 3.25 2.27 6.45
CA LEU A 20 3.32 3.68 6.85
C LEU A 20 2.28 4.50 6.07
N LEU A 21 2.02 5.72 6.56
CA LEU A 21 1.25 6.70 5.79
C LEU A 21 1.95 6.93 4.44
N GLY A 22 1.22 6.74 3.36
CA GLY A 22 1.71 6.99 2.00
C GLY A 22 2.54 5.87 1.36
N GLU A 23 2.87 4.79 2.08
CA GLU A 23 3.84 3.75 1.63
C GLU A 23 3.53 3.16 0.26
N HIS A 24 2.25 2.87 -0.03
CA HIS A 24 1.82 2.26 -1.28
C HIS A 24 1.02 3.21 -2.19
N THR A 25 0.98 4.51 -1.90
CA THR A 25 0.16 5.47 -2.67
C THR A 25 0.53 5.49 -4.15
N LYS A 26 1.83 5.51 -4.46
CA LYS A 26 2.32 5.48 -5.85
C LYS A 26 1.88 4.21 -6.59
N GLU A 27 2.09 3.05 -5.97
CA GLU A 27 1.78 1.74 -6.53
C GLU A 27 0.29 1.63 -6.85
N VAL A 28 -0.58 1.92 -5.89
CA VAL A 28 -2.04 1.82 -6.07
C VAL A 28 -2.54 2.77 -7.15
N LEU A 29 -2.05 4.02 -7.19
CA LEU A 29 -2.49 4.99 -8.19
C LEU A 29 -2.02 4.61 -9.60
N ALA A 30 -0.79 4.11 -9.74
CA ALA A 30 -0.30 3.61 -11.03
C ALA A 30 -1.12 2.38 -11.49
N GLU A 31 -1.36 1.41 -10.60
CA GLU A 31 -2.06 0.18 -10.95
C GLU A 31 -3.56 0.36 -11.21
N LYS A 32 -4.24 1.16 -10.39
CA LYS A 32 -5.70 1.30 -10.46
C LYS A 32 -6.15 2.39 -11.42
N LEU A 33 -5.36 3.45 -11.55
CA LEU A 33 -5.71 4.63 -12.35
C LEU A 33 -4.80 4.82 -13.56
N GLY A 34 -3.76 4.00 -13.74
CA GLY A 34 -2.85 4.09 -14.87
C GLY A 34 -2.02 5.37 -14.88
N LEU A 35 -1.83 6.01 -13.73
CA LEU A 35 -1.08 7.27 -13.64
C LEU A 35 0.42 7.01 -13.86
N ASP A 36 1.01 7.82 -14.72
CA ASP A 36 2.45 7.84 -14.95
C ASP A 36 3.18 8.68 -13.88
N ASP A 37 4.51 8.65 -13.94
CA ASP A 37 5.35 9.37 -12.97
C ASP A 37 5.14 10.89 -13.02
N ALA A 38 4.74 11.46 -14.16
CA ALA A 38 4.50 12.88 -14.31
C ALA A 38 3.20 13.29 -13.59
N ALA A 39 2.10 12.59 -13.84
CA ALA A 39 0.83 12.83 -13.16
C ALA A 39 0.92 12.63 -11.64
N LEU A 40 1.68 11.63 -11.20
CA LEU A 40 1.94 11.39 -9.77
C LEU A 40 2.74 12.52 -9.12
N ALA A 41 3.72 13.07 -9.83
CA ALA A 41 4.50 14.22 -9.35
C ALA A 41 3.62 15.46 -9.19
N ASP A 42 2.71 15.72 -10.13
CA ASP A 42 1.76 16.85 -10.06
C ASP A 42 0.78 16.71 -8.88
N LEU A 43 0.25 15.51 -8.64
CA LEU A 43 -0.60 15.24 -7.48
C LEU A 43 0.14 15.44 -6.15
N LYS A 44 1.42 15.07 -6.10
CA LYS A 44 2.25 15.31 -4.93
C LYS A 44 2.55 16.80 -4.74
N ALA A 45 2.86 17.50 -5.83
CA ALA A 45 3.14 18.94 -5.82
C ALA A 45 1.92 19.78 -5.40
N SER A 46 0.72 19.36 -5.79
CA SER A 46 -0.54 19.98 -5.37
C SER A 46 -0.94 19.67 -3.92
N GLY A 47 -0.24 18.77 -3.24
CA GLY A 47 -0.56 18.33 -1.87
C GLY A 47 -1.77 17.40 -1.79
N ALA A 48 -2.27 16.90 -2.93
CA ALA A 48 -3.39 15.96 -2.96
C ALA A 48 -3.00 14.57 -2.43
N ILE A 49 -1.73 14.20 -2.54
CA ILE A 49 -1.17 12.93 -2.07
C ILE A 49 0.16 13.16 -1.36
N GLY A 50 0.44 12.35 -0.33
CA GLY A 50 1.66 12.43 0.49
C GLY A 50 1.65 11.38 1.57
#